data_AF-A0A2V9NBP2-F1
#
_entry.id   AF-A0A2V9NBP2-F1
#
_cell.length_a   1.000
_cell.length_b   1.000
_cell.length_c   1.000
_cell.angle_alpha   90.00
_cell.angle_beta   90.00
_cell.angle_gamma   90.00
#
_symmetry.space_group_name_H-M   'P 1'
#
loop_
_entity.id
_entity.type
_entity.pdbx_description
1 polymer ?
#
loop_
_entity_poly.entity_id
_entity_poly.type
_entity_poly.pdbx_seq_one_letter_code
_entity_poly.pdbx_strand_id
1 'polypeptide(L)' 'MAPLALQNKRLIYNLLFRASAETLLQIARDPRHIGAKIGFFSVLHTWDQRLQYHPHVHCVLAAGGLA' A
#
# COMPACT_ATOMS: atom_id res chain seq x y z
N MET A 1 -17.47 -0.53 -4.43
CA MET A 1 -16.25 0.28 -4.69
C MET A 1 -15.79 0.28 -6.15
N ALA A 2 -15.90 -0.83 -6.91
CA ALA A 2 -15.41 -0.91 -8.28
C ALA A 2 -15.85 0.24 -9.22
N PRO A 3 -17.14 0.66 -9.29
CA PRO A 3 -17.54 1.79 -10.14
C PRO A 3 -16.87 3.13 -9.76
N LEU A 4 -16.79 3.43 -8.46
CA LEU A 4 -16.15 4.64 -7.94
C LEU A 4 -14.66 4.70 -8.33
N ALA A 5 -13.96 3.58 -8.16
CA ALA A 5 -12.54 3.47 -8.51
C ALA A 5 -12.32 3.55 -10.02
N LEU A 6 -13.19 2.96 -10.85
CA LEU A 6 -13.11 3.06 -12.32
C LEU A 6 -13.32 4.48 -12.83
N GLN A 7 -14.24 5.24 -12.22
CA GLN A 7 -14.51 6.62 -12.60
C GLN A 7 -13.43 7.60 -12.09
N ASN A 8 -12.75 7.26 -11.00
CA ASN A 8 -11.80 8.15 -10.31
C ASN A 8 -10.39 7.54 -10.18
N LYS A 9 -9.95 6.75 -11.18
CA LYS A 9 -8.72 5.93 -11.12
C LYS A 9 -7.52 6.66 -10.54
N ARG A 10 -7.22 7.86 -11.06
CA ARG A 10 -6.07 8.67 -10.61
C ARG A 10 -6.15 8.97 -9.12
N LEU A 11 -7.28 9.50 -8.65
CA LEU A 11 -7.48 9.86 -7.25
C LEU A 11 -7.42 8.63 -6.35
N ILE A 12 -8.21 7.60 -6.68
CA ILE A 12 -8.35 6.41 -5.83
C ILE A 12 -7.04 5.62 -5.78
N TYR A 13 -6.32 5.45 -6.88
CA TYR A 13 -5.05 4.72 -6.87
C TYR A 13 -3.97 5.50 -6.11
N ASN A 14 -3.90 6.82 -6.28
CA ASN A 14 -3.00 7.65 -5.47
C ASN A 14 -3.32 7.55 -3.97
N LEU A 15 -4.61 7.52 -3.60
CA LEU A 15 -5.03 7.31 -2.22
C LEU A 15 -4.64 5.92 -1.71
N LEU A 16 -4.75 4.85 -2.51
CA LEU A 16 -4.28 3.51 -2.14
C LEU A 16 -2.78 3.49 -1.84
N PHE A 17 -1.96 4.07 -2.72
CA PHE A 17 -0.51 4.17 -2.50
C PHE A 17 -0.17 4.99 -1.25
N ARG A 18 -0.81 6.14 -1.08
CA ARG A 18 -0.54 7.03 0.04
C ARG A 18 -0.96 6.41 1.38
N ALA A 19 -2.19 5.91 1.48
CA ALA A 19 -2.72 5.36 2.71
C ALA A 19 -1.95 4.09 3.15
N SER A 20 -1.58 3.22 2.21
CA SER A 20 -0.74 2.05 2.52
C SER A 20 0.66 2.47 2.98
N ALA A 21 1.29 3.43 2.31
CA ALA A 21 2.59 3.96 2.70
C ALA A 21 2.57 4.62 4.09
N GLU A 22 1.58 5.46 4.38
CA GLU A 22 1.42 6.12 5.68
C GLU A 22 1.23 5.08 6.79
N THR A 23 0.42 4.05 6.55
CA THR A 23 0.20 2.95 7.50
C THR A 23 1.49 2.21 7.82
N LEU A 24 2.25 1.82 6.79
CA LEU A 24 3.51 1.10 6.94
C LEU A 24 4.58 1.93 7.66
N LEU A 25 4.70 3.22 7.31
CA LEU A 25 5.64 4.13 7.95
C LEU A 25 5.27 4.40 9.41
N GLN A 26 3.97 4.50 9.72
CA GLN A 26 3.50 4.71 11.09
C GLN A 26 3.81 3.50 11.97
N ILE A 27 3.46 2.28 11.54
CA ILE A 27 3.69 1.08 12.34
C ILE A 27 5.19 0.77 12.49
N ALA A 28 5.99 0.99 11.45
CA ALA A 28 7.42 0.73 11.49
C ALA A 28 8.17 1.63 12.47
N ARG A 29 7.70 2.89 12.65
CA ARG A 29 8.30 3.84 13.59
C ARG A 29 7.94 3.56 15.05
N ASP A 30 6.87 2.82 15.34
CA ASP A 30 6.49 2.50 16.72
C ASP A 30 7.53 1.54 17.33
N PRO A 31 8.23 1.93 18.43
CA PRO A 31 9.23 1.09 19.09
C PRO A 31 8.68 -0.22 19.65
N ARG A 32 7.37 -0.33 19.85
CA ARG A 32 6.72 -1.59 20.27
C ARG A 32 6.63 -2.61 19.13
N HIS A 33 6.85 -2.17 17.89
CA HIS A 33 6.89 -3.00 16.70
C HIS A 33 8.32 -3.07 16.15
N ILE A 34 8.60 -2.45 15.00
CA ILE A 34 9.93 -2.48 14.37
C ILE A 34 10.87 -1.45 15.00
N GLY A 35 10.35 -0.25 15.34
CA GLY A 35 11.16 0.85 15.87
C GLY A 35 12.24 1.37 14.92
N ALA A 36 12.04 1.27 13.60
CA ALA A 36 13.05 1.65 12.61
C ALA A 36 12.44 2.35 11.38
N LYS A 37 13.29 3.09 10.66
CA LYS A 37 12.98 3.63 9.33
C LYS A 37 13.08 2.52 8.30
N ILE A 38 11.95 2.15 7.70
CA ILE A 38 11.88 1.12 6.66
C ILE A 38 11.94 1.72 5.26
N GLY A 39 12.38 0.90 4.30
CA GLY A 39 12.16 1.12 2.86
C GLY A 39 11.22 0.05 2.31
N PHE A 40 10.40 0.42 1.34
CA PHE A 40 9.49 -0.49 0.63
C PHE A 40 9.15 0.05 -0.75
N PHE A 41 8.65 -0.84 -1.61
CA PHE A 41 7.97 -0.47 -2.84
C PHE A 41 6.55 -1.05 -2.84
N SER A 42 5.66 -0.40 -3.56
CA SER A 42 4.27 -0.82 -3.70
C SER A 42 3.95 -1.09 -5.15
N VAL A 43 3.23 -2.18 -5.43
CA VAL A 43 2.80 -2.57 -6.77
C VAL A 43 1.27 -2.58 -6.82
N LEU A 44 0.70 -1.83 -7.77
CA LEU A 44 -0.75 -1.82 -8.00
C LEU A 44 -1.15 -3.02 -8.84
N HIS A 45 -2.09 -3.81 -8.33
CA HIS A 45 -2.83 -4.81 -9.08
C HIS A 45 -4.27 -4.35 -9.23
N THR A 46 -4.83 -4.47 -10.43
CA THR A 46 -6.19 -4.02 -10.75
C THR A 46 -7.19 -5.16 -10.96
N TRP A 47 -6.72 -6.40 -10.92
CA TRP A 47 -7.53 -7.60 -11.10
C TRP A 47 -7.34 -8.58 -9.93
N ASP A 48 -8.40 -9.30 -9.62
CA ASP A 48 -8.33 -10.48 -8.76
C ASP A 48 -8.02 -11.76 -9.56
N GLN A 49 -7.94 -12.88 -8.86
CA GLN A 49 -7.70 -14.21 -9.44
C GLN A 49 -8.77 -14.67 -10.44
N ARG A 50 -9.98 -14.08 -10.42
CA ARG A 50 -11.08 -14.37 -11.35
C ARG A 50 -11.14 -13.35 -12.50
N LEU A 51 -10.12 -12.50 -12.64
CA LEU A 51 -10.03 -11.40 -13.61
C LEU A 51 -11.11 -10.33 -13.43
N GLN A 52 -11.68 -10.19 -12.24
CA GLN A 52 -12.61 -9.12 -11.92
C GLN A 52 -11.85 -7.87 -11.47
N TYR A 53 -12.41 -6.69 -11.74
CA TYR A 53 -11.77 -5.43 -11.34
C TYR A 53 -11.72 -5.29 -9.82
N HIS A 54 -10.50 -5.36 -9.27
CA HIS A 54 -10.20 -5.36 -7.84
C HIS A 54 -8.87 -4.61 -7.59
N PRO A 55 -8.89 -3.27 -7.54
CA PRO A 55 -7.68 -2.48 -7.30
C PRO A 55 -7.17 -2.65 -5.87
N HIS A 56 -5.94 -3.14 -5.73
CA HIS A 56 -5.22 -3.30 -4.46
C HIS A 56 -3.72 -3.08 -4.67
N VAL A 57 -2.99 -2.76 -3.60
CA VAL A 57 -1.53 -2.61 -3.64
C VAL A 57 -0.87 -3.69 -2.82
N HIS A 58 0.17 -4.31 -3.38
CA HIS A 58 1.09 -5.16 -2.63
C HIS A 58 2.31 -4.35 -2.24
N CYS A 59 2.62 -4.31 -0.95
CA CYS A 59 3.79 -3.64 -0.44
C CYS A 59 4.87 -4.67 -0.10
N VAL A 60 6.06 -4.49 -0.65
CA VAL A 60 7.22 -5.34 -0.36
C VAL A 60 8.25 -4.49 0.37
N LEU A 61 8.58 -4.92 1.58
CA LEU A 61 9.54 -4.30 2.48
C LEU A 61 10.66 -5.27 2.82
N ALA A 62 11.82 -4.73 3.16
CA ALA A 62 12.88 -5.51 3.80
C ALA A 62 12.42 -5.97 5.20
N ALA A 63 13.01 -7.04 5.71
CA ALA A 63 12.71 -7.57 7.04
C ALA A 63 13.13 -6.63 8.21
N GLY A 64 13.85 -5.54 7.92
CA GLY A 64 14.35 -4.59 8.92
C GLY A 64 14.41 -3.15 8.40
N GLY A 65 15.01 -2.26 9.19
CA GLY A 65 15.13 -0.84 8.88
C GLY A 65 16.35 -0.19 9.52
N LEU A 66 16.52 1.10 9.27
CA LEU A 66 17.58 1.93 9.85
C LEU A 66 17.10 2.54 11.17
N ALA A 67 17.91 2.44 12.22
CA ALA A 67 17.69 3.12 13.49
C ALA A 67 17.92 4.64 13.36
#